data_AF-A0A6M0F174-F1
#
_entry.id   AF-A0A6M0F174-F1
#
_cell.length_a   1.000
_cell.length_b   1.000
_cell.length_c   1.000
_cell.angle_alpha   90.00
_cell.angle_beta   90.00
_cell.angle_gamma   90.00
#
_symmetry.space_group_name_H-M   'P 1'
#
loop_
_entity.id
_entity.type
_entity.pdbx_description
1 polymer ?
#
loop_
_entity_poly.entity_id
_entity_poly.type
_entity_poly.pdbx_seq_one_letter_code
_entity_poly.pdbx_strand_id
1 'polypeptide(L)'
;MTSLFIRLQPAQKFRISKSAIAQLLKIPKQLIVRVECWKYVVFVHRRDRGGQFISYRKLQQWLNATACQIQKCSTWQQLRQLWFAIEADYKKHEKQYQEHSYQFLSKIWTKHWRLLWSEPESAAGFG
;
A
#
# COMPACT_ATOMS: atom_id res chain seq x y z
N MET A 1 -10.99 -4.31 9.00
CA MET A 1 -9.53 -4.33 9.23
C MET A 1 -8.97 -5.62 8.64
N THR A 2 -7.78 -5.61 8.05
CA THR A 2 -7.14 -6.78 7.40
C THR A 2 -5.71 -6.95 7.92
N SER A 3 -5.13 -8.13 7.75
CA SER A 3 -3.73 -8.40 8.11
C SER A 3 -2.77 -7.47 7.38
N LEU A 4 -3.00 -7.18 6.09
CA LEU A 4 -2.21 -6.22 5.32
C LEU A 4 -2.28 -4.81 5.94
N PHE A 5 -3.48 -4.34 6.29
CA PHE A 5 -3.63 -3.01 6.89
C PHE A 5 -2.86 -2.88 8.22
N ILE A 6 -2.94 -3.90 9.07
CA ILE A 6 -2.21 -3.95 10.35
C ILE A 6 -0.70 -3.94 10.12
N ARG A 7 -0.22 -4.67 9.10
CA ARG A 7 1.21 -4.70 8.73
C ARG A 7 1.70 -3.34 8.21
N LEU A 8 0.90 -2.67 7.39
CA LEU A 8 1.28 -1.39 6.76
C LEU A 8 1.19 -0.19 7.70
N GLN A 9 0.33 -0.22 8.72
CA GLN A 9 0.19 0.84 9.73
C GLN A 9 0.06 2.24 9.09
N PRO A 10 -0.89 2.46 8.17
CA PRO A 10 -0.86 3.62 7.28
C PRO A 10 -0.99 4.95 8.02
N ALA A 11 -1.81 5.00 9.08
CA ALA A 11 -1.99 6.21 9.88
C ALA A 11 -0.70 6.67 10.58
N GLN A 12 0.17 5.73 10.97
CA GLN A 12 1.44 6.05 11.62
C GLN A 12 2.59 6.25 10.62
N LYS A 13 2.59 5.52 9.50
CA LYS A 13 3.76 5.43 8.61
C LYS A 13 3.65 6.26 7.34
N PHE A 14 2.45 6.60 6.88
CA PHE A 14 2.31 7.27 5.58
C PHE A 14 2.52 8.76 5.71
N ARG A 15 3.47 9.28 4.93
CA ARG A 15 3.64 10.73 4.74
C ARG A 15 2.78 11.17 3.56
N ILE A 16 1.67 11.83 3.87
CA ILE A 16 0.66 12.24 2.89
C ILE A 16 0.70 13.75 2.72
N SER A 17 1.07 14.21 1.53
CA SER A 17 1.13 15.64 1.22
C SER A 17 -0.21 16.14 0.67
N LYS A 18 -0.50 17.43 0.88
CA LYS A 18 -1.64 18.10 0.23
C LYS A 18 -1.59 17.97 -1.29
N SER A 19 -0.39 18.01 -1.88
CA SER A 19 -0.22 17.85 -3.33
C SER A 19 -0.66 16.47 -3.81
N ALA A 20 -0.31 15.40 -3.07
CA ALA A 20 -0.72 14.03 -3.42
C ALA A 20 -2.25 13.87 -3.33
N ILE A 21 -2.88 14.45 -2.31
CA ILE A 21 -4.34 14.46 -2.19
C ILE A 21 -5.00 15.27 -3.31
N ALA A 22 -4.44 16.43 -3.67
CA ALA A 22 -4.94 17.26 -4.76
C ALA A 22 -4.93 16.51 -6.10
N GLN A 23 -3.84 15.80 -6.40
CA GLN A 23 -3.71 14.96 -7.59
C GLN A 23 -4.73 13.82 -7.58
N LEU A 24 -4.85 13.10 -6.45
CA LEU A 24 -5.80 12.00 -6.31
C LEU A 24 -7.25 12.45 -6.52
N LEU A 25 -7.62 13.60 -5.95
CA LEU A 25 -8.97 14.14 -6.03
C LEU A 25 -9.22 14.92 -7.32
N LYS A 26 -8.20 15.19 -8.14
CA LYS A 26 -8.24 16.06 -9.32
C LYS A 26 -8.78 17.46 -9.00
N ILE A 27 -8.25 18.08 -7.95
CA ILE A 27 -8.67 19.42 -7.50
C ILE A 27 -7.47 20.36 -7.33
N PRO A 28 -7.68 21.68 -7.38
CA PRO A 28 -6.66 22.64 -6.98
C PRO A 28 -6.21 22.44 -5.54
N LYS A 29 -4.90 22.40 -5.31
CA LYS A 29 -4.30 22.25 -3.97
C LYS A 29 -4.78 23.29 -2.96
N GLN A 30 -5.08 24.50 -3.42
CA GLN A 30 -5.56 25.62 -2.61
C GLN A 30 -6.91 25.34 -1.93
N LEU A 31 -7.71 24.41 -2.47
CA LEU A 31 -8.96 23.98 -1.85
C LEU A 31 -8.75 23.11 -0.61
N ILE A 32 -7.54 22.56 -0.41
CA ILE A 32 -7.21 21.69 0.73
C ILE A 32 -6.68 22.54 1.89
N VAL A 33 -7.51 22.71 2.92
CA VAL A 33 -7.18 23.44 4.15
C VAL A 33 -6.19 22.65 4.98
N ARG A 34 -6.48 21.38 5.26
CA ARG A 34 -5.60 20.47 6.01
C ARG A 34 -5.93 19.02 5.71
N VAL A 35 -4.99 18.14 6.05
CA VAL A 35 -5.10 16.69 5.87
C VAL A 35 -4.75 16.04 7.20
N GLU A 36 -5.60 15.13 7.66
CA GLU A 36 -5.42 14.40 8.90
C GLU A 36 -5.39 12.89 8.62
N CYS A 37 -4.43 12.19 9.21
CA CYS A 37 -4.32 10.74 9.09
C CYS A 37 -5.00 10.09 10.27
N TRP A 38 -6.24 9.61 10.09
CA TRP A 38 -6.97 8.90 11.13
C TRP A 38 -6.75 7.39 11.03
N LYS A 39 -7.17 6.63 12.03
CA LYS A 39 -6.88 5.18 12.13
C LYS A 39 -7.20 4.38 10.86
N TYR A 40 -8.30 4.69 10.17
CA TYR A 40 -8.76 3.92 9.01
C TYR A 40 -8.87 4.69 7.70
N VAL A 41 -8.82 6.02 7.77
CA VAL A 41 -9.06 6.92 6.64
C VAL A 41 -8.18 8.16 6.76
N VAL A 42 -7.97 8.82 5.64
CA VAL A 42 -7.46 10.19 5.60
C VAL A 42 -8.64 11.13 5.57
N PHE A 43 -8.67 12.10 6.47
CA PHE A 43 -9.67 13.16 6.46
C PHE A 43 -9.09 14.42 5.83
N VAL A 44 -9.76 14.93 4.81
CA VAL A 44 -9.35 16.10 4.04
C VAL A 44 -10.35 17.22 4.27
N HIS A 45 -9.89 18.29 4.89
CA HIS A 45 -10.71 19.49 5.04
C HIS A 45 -10.62 20.31 3.75
N ARG A 46 -11.78 20.54 3.14
CA ARG A 46 -11.88 21.29 1.89
C ARG A 46 -12.71 22.56 2.06
N ARG A 47 -12.30 23.61 1.34
CA ARG A 47 -13.00 24.90 1.33
C ARG A 47 -14.34 24.84 0.58
N ASP A 48 -14.43 24.03 -0.47
CA ASP A 48 -15.57 24.01 -1.39
C ASP A 48 -16.75 23.15 -0.92
N ARG A 49 -16.51 22.15 -0.07
CA ARG A 49 -17.54 21.16 0.33
C ARG A 49 -17.38 20.59 1.74
N GLY A 50 -16.54 21.20 2.57
CA GLY A 50 -16.25 20.71 3.93
C GLY A 50 -15.35 19.48 3.97
N GLY A 51 -15.64 18.54 4.87
CA GLY A 51 -14.82 17.36 5.11
C GLY A 51 -15.00 16.24 4.08
N GLN A 52 -13.91 15.62 3.66
CA GLN A 52 -13.92 14.45 2.76
C GLN A 52 -13.05 13.31 3.30
N PHE A 53 -13.60 12.10 3.32
CA PHE A 53 -12.88 10.88 3.71
C PHE A 53 -12.27 10.18 2.49
N ILE A 54 -11.03 9.73 2.64
CA ILE A 54 -10.29 8.97 1.63
C ILE A 54 -9.76 7.69 2.28
N SER A 55 -10.01 6.54 1.66
CA SER A 55 -9.38 5.29 2.07
C SER A 55 -7.88 5.32 1.74
N TYR A 56 -7.04 4.85 2.67
CA TYR A 56 -5.60 4.70 2.43
C TYR A 56 -5.29 3.87 1.18
N ARG A 57 -6.15 2.90 0.84
CA ARG A 57 -6.00 2.02 -0.34
C ARG A 57 -6.02 2.76 -1.67
N LYS A 58 -6.59 3.97 -1.71
CA LYS A 58 -6.61 4.83 -2.90
C LYS A 58 -5.31 5.60 -3.11
N LEU A 59 -4.44 5.64 -2.11
CA LEU A 59 -3.21 6.42 -2.12
C LEU A 59 -2.07 5.64 -2.77
N GLN A 60 -1.21 6.35 -3.50
CA GLN A 60 0.04 5.79 -4.01
C GLN A 60 0.93 5.24 -2.89
N GLN A 61 0.90 5.86 -1.71
CA GLN A 61 1.63 5.42 -0.52
C GLN A 61 1.26 4.00 -0.10
N TRP A 62 -0.02 3.60 -0.24
CA TRP A 62 -0.46 2.23 0.05
C TRP A 62 0.17 1.24 -0.92
N LEU A 63 0.15 1.56 -2.21
CA LEU A 63 0.74 0.73 -3.25
C LEU A 63 2.24 0.57 -3.04
N ASN A 64 2.95 1.69 -2.79
CA ASN A 64 4.39 1.70 -2.56
C ASN A 64 4.78 0.95 -1.28
N ALA A 65 4.03 1.12 -0.19
CA ALA A 65 4.31 0.41 1.05
C ALA A 65 4.08 -1.10 0.91
N THR A 66 3.05 -1.51 0.17
CA THR A 66 2.80 -2.92 -0.15
C THR A 66 3.92 -3.51 -1.00
N ALA A 67 4.36 -2.80 -2.04
CA ALA A 67 5.51 -3.18 -2.86
C ALA A 67 6.79 -3.32 -2.04
N CYS A 68 7.05 -2.39 -1.12
CA CYS A 68 8.18 -2.47 -0.21
C CYS A 68 8.10 -3.69 0.72
N GLN A 69 6.90 -4.06 1.20
CA GLN A 69 6.74 -5.29 1.99
C GLN A 69 7.07 -6.54 1.16
N ILE A 70 6.67 -6.59 -0.11
CA ILE A 70 7.02 -7.70 -1.02
C ILE A 70 8.53 -7.84 -1.13
N GLN A 71 9.23 -6.74 -1.41
CA GLN A 71 10.69 -6.73 -1.59
C GLN A 71 11.46 -7.03 -0.30
N LYS A 72 10.85 -6.86 0.87
CA LYS A 72 11.45 -7.16 2.17
C LYS A 72 11.30 -8.62 2.61
N CYS A 73 10.50 -9.42 1.90
CA CYS A 73 10.40 -10.84 2.20
C CYS A 73 11.73 -11.51 1.86
N SER A 74 12.31 -12.22 2.84
CA SER A 74 13.58 -12.95 2.66
C SER A 74 13.38 -14.44 2.38
N THR A 75 12.15 -14.95 2.50
CA THR A 75 11.83 -16.35 2.20
C THR A 75 10.56 -16.47 1.36
N TRP A 76 10.45 -17.57 0.62
CA TRP A 76 9.27 -17.87 -0.20
C TRP A 76 8.01 -18.02 0.66
N GLN A 77 8.12 -18.55 1.89
CA GLN A 77 6.98 -18.67 2.81
C GLN A 77 6.46 -17.28 3.22
N GLN A 78 7.35 -16.35 3.58
CA GLN A 78 6.96 -14.98 3.92
C GLN A 78 6.30 -14.27 2.73
N LEU A 79 6.87 -14.42 1.54
CA LEU A 79 6.35 -13.83 0.31
C LEU A 79 4.96 -14.39 -0.03
N ARG A 80 4.75 -15.70 0.11
CA ARG A 80 3.45 -16.35 -0.12
C ARG A 80 2.40 -15.90 0.90
N GLN A 81 2.75 -15.85 2.19
CA GLN A 81 1.84 -15.37 3.24
C GLN A 81 1.44 -13.91 3.02
N LEU A 82 2.40 -13.06 2.63
CA LEU A 82 2.10 -11.67 2.29
C LEU A 82 1.18 -11.58 1.08
N TRP A 83 1.39 -12.39 0.05
CA TRP A 83 0.53 -12.40 -1.14
C TRP A 83 -0.91 -12.76 -0.80
N PHE A 84 -1.13 -13.79 0.02
CA PHE A 84 -2.49 -14.11 0.49
C PHE A 84 -3.13 -12.96 1.27
N ALA A 85 -2.37 -12.23 2.08
CA ALA A 85 -2.88 -11.04 2.76
C ALA A 85 -3.25 -9.91 1.78
N ILE A 86 -2.48 -9.73 0.70
CA ILE A 86 -2.77 -8.77 -0.37
C ILE A 86 -4.05 -9.15 -1.11
N GLU A 87 -4.17 -10.41 -1.55
CA GLU A 87 -5.36 -10.89 -2.27
C GLU A 87 -6.63 -10.80 -1.42
N ALA A 88 -6.56 -11.20 -0.14
CA ALA A 88 -7.68 -11.08 0.77
C ALA A 88 -8.11 -9.62 0.99
N ASP A 89 -7.15 -8.70 1.11
CA ASP A 89 -7.45 -7.27 1.24
C ASP A 89 -8.07 -6.70 -0.04
N TYR A 90 -7.51 -7.05 -1.21
CA TYR A 90 -8.02 -6.62 -2.51
C TYR A 90 -9.44 -7.11 -2.74
N LYS A 91 -9.71 -8.42 -2.56
CA LYS A 91 -11.07 -8.99 -2.70
C LYS A 91 -12.09 -8.31 -1.79
N LYS A 92 -11.70 -7.98 -0.55
CA LYS A 92 -12.60 -7.33 0.41
C LYS A 92 -12.84 -5.85 0.10
N HIS A 93 -11.89 -5.18 -0.53
CA HIS A 93 -11.88 -3.72 -0.68
C HIS A 93 -11.68 -3.26 -2.12
N GLU A 94 -12.08 -4.07 -3.10
CA GLU A 94 -11.82 -3.87 -4.53
C GLU A 94 -12.13 -2.44 -5.01
N LYS A 95 -13.31 -1.90 -4.65
CA LYS A 95 -13.75 -0.54 -4.99
C LYS A 95 -12.86 0.59 -4.45
N GLN A 96 -11.93 0.28 -3.55
CA GLN A 96 -10.98 1.22 -2.95
C GLN A 96 -9.58 1.14 -3.55
N TYR A 97 -9.33 0.17 -4.43
CA TYR A 97 -8.09 0.06 -5.18
C TYR A 97 -8.20 0.82 -6.51
N GLN A 98 -7.05 1.19 -7.06
CA GLN A 98 -6.98 1.67 -8.44
C GLN A 98 -6.92 0.45 -9.37
N GLU A 99 -7.48 0.59 -10.57
CA GLU A 99 -7.60 -0.50 -11.55
C GLU A 99 -6.28 -1.22 -11.84
N HIS A 100 -5.17 -0.47 -11.90
CA HIS A 100 -3.84 -1.01 -12.19
C HIS A 100 -3.09 -1.51 -10.93
N SER A 101 -3.62 -1.31 -9.73
CA SER A 101 -2.91 -1.64 -8.47
C SER A 101 -2.57 -3.12 -8.37
N TYR A 102 -3.51 -4.01 -8.71
CA TYR A 102 -3.29 -5.45 -8.61
C TYR A 102 -2.21 -5.93 -9.59
N GLN A 103 -2.31 -5.51 -10.85
CA GLN A 103 -1.32 -5.86 -11.88
C GLN A 103 0.09 -5.34 -11.51
N PHE A 104 0.18 -4.12 -10.97
CA PHE A 104 1.45 -3.57 -10.49
C PHE A 104 2.07 -4.44 -9.39
N LEU A 105 1.30 -4.78 -8.36
CA LEU A 105 1.80 -5.61 -7.25
C LEU A 105 2.16 -7.03 -7.71
N SER A 106 1.39 -7.61 -8.61
CA SER A 106 1.65 -8.94 -9.18
C SER A 106 2.98 -8.99 -9.94
N LYS A 107 3.31 -7.94 -10.70
CA LYS A 107 4.62 -7.84 -11.37
C LYS A 107 5.77 -7.80 -10.37
N ILE A 108 5.64 -7.03 -9.29
CA ILE A 108 6.68 -6.94 -8.26
C ILE A 108 6.82 -8.27 -7.53
N TRP A 109 5.71 -8.91 -7.17
CA TRP A 109 5.70 -10.22 -6.54
C TRP A 109 6.38 -11.27 -7.43
N THR A 110 6.02 -11.33 -8.72
CA THR A 110 6.61 -12.27 -9.68
C THR A 110 8.12 -12.07 -9.82
N LYS A 111 8.57 -10.81 -9.89
CA LYS A 111 9.98 -10.49 -9.94
C LYS A 111 10.70 -10.95 -8.67
N HIS A 112 10.13 -10.66 -7.49
CA HIS A 112 10.74 -11.01 -6.21
C HIS A 112 10.74 -12.52 -5.95
N TRP A 113 9.68 -13.22 -6.35
CA TRP A 113 9.60 -14.68 -6.34
C TRP A 113 10.76 -15.32 -7.09
N ARG A 114 11.04 -14.83 -8.31
CA ARG A 114 12.17 -15.34 -9.11
C ARG A 114 13.51 -15.11 -8.42
N LEU A 115 13.71 -13.97 -7.75
CA LEU A 115 14.94 -13.70 -7.00
C LEU A 115 15.13 -14.72 -5.86
N LEU A 116 14.10 -14.91 -5.03
CA LEU A 116 14.15 -15.86 -3.91
C LEU A 116 14.26 -17.32 -4.35
N TRP A 117 13.78 -17.65 -5.56
CA TRP A 117 13.93 -18.98 -6.15
C TRP A 117 15.32 -19.20 -6.77
N SER A 118 16.01 -18.13 -7.17
CA SER A 118 17.31 -18.21 -7.84
C SER A 118 18.48 -18.09 -6.88
N GLU A 119 18.25 -17.84 -5.59
CA GLU A 119 19.27 -17.98 -4.55
C GLU A 119 19.56 -19.47 -4.35
N PRO A 120 20.76 -19.97 -4.72
CA PRO A 120 21.16 -21.33 -4.38
C PRO A 120 21.34 -21.40 -2.85
N GLU A 121 21.29 -22.62 -2.31
CA GLU A 121 21.64 -22.98 -0.93
C GLU A 121 23.12 -22.68 -0.59
N SER A 122 23.60 -21.44 -0.78
CA SER A 122 24.99 -21.03 -0.50
C SER A 122 25.16 -20.43 0.89
N ALA A 123 24.11 -20.44 1.72
CA ALA A 123 24.13 -19.95 3.10
C ALA A 123 23.93 -21.06 4.15
N ALA A 124 24.15 -22.33 3.78
CA ALA A 124 24.25 -23.42 4.74
C ALA A 124 25.73 -23.72 5.03
N GLY A 125 26.23 -23.05 6.07
CA GLY A 125 27.27 -23.51 6.99
C GLY A 125 28.48 -24.27 6.45
N PHE A 126 29.63 -23.59 6.40
CA PHE A 126 30.84 -24.19 6.94
C PHE A 126 30.63 -24.38 8.45
N GLY A 127 30.66 -25.63 8.89
CA GLY A 127 30.63 -26.06 10.28
C GLY A 127 31.05 -27.52 10.36
#